data_AF-A0A9Q3CCG4-F1
#
_entry.id   AF-A0A9Q3CCG4-F1
#
_cell.length_a   1.000
_cell.length_b   1.000
_cell.length_c   1.000
_cell.angle_alpha   90.00
_cell.angle_beta   90.00
_cell.angle_gamma   90.00
#
_symmetry.space_group_name_H-M   'P 1'
#
loop_
_entity.id
_entity.type
_entity.pdbx_description
1 polymer ?
#
loop_
_entity_poly.entity_id
_entity_poly.type
_entity_poly.pdbx_seq_one_letter_code
_entity_poly.pdbx_strand_id
1 'polypeptide(L)'
;MIQTPLLPHQKTRIAFLWDREIPNGQSARNLWATSPPGSPFKAMHIITKRLISLFESLSNNIPLGGLLADDMGLGITIQAIALIGTSKERLITNPHCSTLWYSIPLVSVSSLPIKKR
;
A
#
# COMPACT_ATOMS: atom_id res chain seq x y z
N MET A 1 -2.09 -1.00 -19.55
CA MET A 1 -2.93 0.18 -19.23
C MET A 1 -4.36 -0.27 -18.98
N ILE A 2 -4.96 0.08 -17.85
CA ILE A 2 -6.34 -0.27 -17.51
C ILE A 2 -7.28 0.67 -18.26
N GLN A 3 -8.17 0.12 -19.08
CA GLN A 3 -9.01 0.89 -19.98
C GLN A 3 -10.28 1.43 -19.31
N THR A 4 -10.65 0.90 -18.14
CA THR A 4 -11.88 1.29 -17.44
C THR A 4 -11.71 2.59 -16.66
N PRO A 5 -12.62 3.57 -16.81
CA PRO A 5 -12.58 4.80 -16.02
C PRO A 5 -12.90 4.51 -14.55
N LEU A 6 -12.05 4.97 -13.65
CA LEU A 6 -12.24 4.84 -12.20
C LEU A 6 -13.10 5.98 -11.65
N LEU A 7 -14.01 5.65 -10.73
CA LEU A 7 -14.82 6.62 -10.00
C LEU A 7 -13.96 7.39 -8.97
N PRO A 8 -14.38 8.59 -8.53
CA PRO A 8 -13.59 9.42 -7.61
C PRO A 8 -13.19 8.70 -6.31
N HIS A 9 -14.13 7.97 -5.69
CA HIS A 9 -13.86 7.21 -4.46
C HIS A 9 -12.90 6.03 -4.70
N GLN A 10 -12.89 5.44 -5.89
CA GLN A 10 -11.95 4.37 -6.25
C GLN A 10 -10.54 4.94 -6.39
N LYS A 11 -10.41 6.13 -7.01
CA LYS A 11 -9.11 6.81 -7.17
C LYS A 11 -8.49 7.17 -5.82
N THR A 12 -9.27 7.71 -4.88
CA THR A 12 -8.76 8.07 -3.55
C THR A 12 -8.30 6.83 -2.78
N ARG A 13 -9.06 5.73 -2.86
CA ARG A 13 -8.71 4.46 -2.22
C ARG A 13 -7.45 3.83 -2.81
N ILE A 14 -7.34 3.80 -4.13
CA ILE A 14 -6.13 3.30 -4.80
C ILE A 14 -4.92 4.18 -4.44
N ALA A 15 -5.07 5.51 -4.41
CA ALA A 15 -3.99 6.40 -4.00
C ALA A 15 -3.51 6.14 -2.56
N PHE A 16 -4.44 5.87 -1.65
CA PHE A 16 -4.12 5.48 -0.27
C PHE A 16 -3.39 4.12 -0.22
N LEU A 17 -3.89 3.11 -0.91
CA LEU A 17 -3.25 1.78 -0.94
C LEU A 17 -1.87 1.84 -1.60
N TRP A 18 -1.74 2.62 -2.66
CA TRP A 18 -0.46 2.87 -3.34
C TRP A 18 0.56 3.49 -2.39
N ASP A 19 0.16 4.50 -1.61
CA ASP A 19 1.02 5.11 -0.60
C ASP A 19 1.43 4.09 0.48
N ARG A 20 0.56 3.13 0.83
CA ARG A 20 0.85 2.04 1.78
C ARG A 20 1.77 0.95 1.24
N GLU A 21 1.92 0.80 -0.08
CA GLU A 21 2.90 -0.11 -0.69
C GLU A 21 4.33 0.47 -0.70
N ILE A 22 4.47 1.78 -0.48
CA ILE A 22 5.77 2.46 -0.49
C ILE A 22 6.32 2.54 0.94
N PRO A 23 7.57 2.10 1.20
CA PRO A 23 8.17 2.12 2.55
C PRO A 23 8.26 3.50 3.20
N ASN A 24 8.18 4.56 2.40
CA ASN A 24 8.24 5.96 2.82
C ASN A 24 6.89 6.67 2.69
N GLY A 25 5.79 5.94 2.50
CA GLY A 25 4.46 6.51 2.35
C GLY A 25 4.02 7.32 3.57
N GLN A 26 3.28 8.40 3.34
CA GLN A 26 2.85 9.29 4.42
C GLN A 26 1.80 8.64 5.32
N SER A 27 0.83 7.94 4.73
CA SER A 27 -0.27 7.26 5.41
C SER A 27 0.24 6.24 6.43
N ALA A 28 1.39 5.64 6.13
CA ALA A 28 2.05 4.66 6.97
C ALA A 28 2.79 5.27 8.19
N ARG A 29 3.04 6.59 8.15
CA ARG A 29 3.82 7.34 9.15
C ARG A 29 2.96 8.16 10.11
N ASN A 30 1.63 8.12 10.00
CA ASN A 30 0.73 8.96 10.79
C ASN A 30 0.89 8.81 12.31
N LEU A 31 1.38 7.66 12.80
CA LEU A 31 1.65 7.43 14.23
C LEU A 31 3.10 7.73 14.65
N TRP A 32 3.92 8.27 13.74
CA TRP A 32 5.32 8.59 13.96
C TRP A 32 5.55 10.09 13.87
N ALA A 33 5.93 10.71 14.98
CA ALA A 33 6.34 12.10 15.02
C ALA A 33 7.82 12.22 14.65
N THR A 34 8.16 13.13 13.74
CA THR A 34 9.55 13.49 13.46
C THR A 34 10.11 14.27 14.63
N SER A 35 11.32 13.93 15.04
CA SER A 35 11.99 14.62 16.12
C SER A 35 12.49 16.01 15.66
N PRO A 36 12.64 16.98 16.58
CA PRO A 36 13.18 18.27 16.25
C PRO A 36 14.66 18.18 15.80
N PRO A 37 15.12 19.13 14.98
CA PRO A 37 16.51 19.19 14.53
C PRO A 37 17.46 19.32 15.72
N GLY A 38 18.51 18.51 15.75
CA GLY A 38 19.50 18.44 16.85
C GLY A 38 19.23 17.37 17.92
N SER A 39 18.12 16.64 17.82
CA SER A 39 17.89 15.49 18.70
C SER A 39 18.67 14.24 18.25
N PRO A 40 19.06 13.34 19.18
CA PRO A 40 19.76 12.09 18.84
C PRO A 40 18.85 11.01 18.24
N PHE A 41 17.55 11.30 18.11
CA PHE A 41 16.55 10.37 17.59
C PHE A 41 16.01 10.88 16.26
N LYS A 42 15.49 9.98 15.42
CA LYS A 42 14.91 10.30 14.12
C LYS A 42 13.40 10.49 14.19
N ALA A 43 12.73 9.65 14.97
CA ALA A 43 11.29 9.64 15.11
C ALA A 43 10.86 9.01 16.44
N MET A 44 9.67 9.37 16.88
CA MET A 44 9.01 8.81 18.06
C MET A 44 7.63 8.27 17.68
N HIS A 45 7.32 7.04 18.09
CA HIS A 45 5.97 6.52 17.97
C HIS A 45 5.07 7.18 19.03
N ILE A 46 3.98 7.80 18.58
CA ILE A 46 3.14 8.68 19.41
C ILE A 46 2.52 7.93 20.59
N ILE A 47 2.10 6.69 20.37
CA ILE A 47 1.36 5.88 21.36
C ILE A 47 2.34 5.16 22.30
N THR A 48 3.24 4.33 21.75
CA THR A 48 4.14 3.49 22.56
C THR A 48 5.34 4.24 23.12
N LYS A 49 5.54 5.51 22.71
CA LYS A 49 6.72 6.32 23.03
C LYS A 49 8.06 5.69 22.62
N ARG A 50 8.02 4.70 21.72
CA ARG A 50 9.23 4.08 21.17
C ARG A 50 10.00 5.10 20.35
N LEU A 51 11.30 5.20 20.60
CA LEU A 51 12.22 6.07 19.88
C LEU A 51 12.99 5.25 18.84
N ILE A 52 13.16 5.82 17.65
CA ILE A 52 14.01 5.27 16.59
C ILE A 52 15.26 6.15 16.51
N SER A 53 16.42 5.51 16.55
CA SER A 53 17.71 6.22 16.45
C SER A 53 17.94 6.80 15.04
N LEU A 54 18.86 7.75 14.91
CA LEU A 54 19.24 8.33 13.61
C LEU A 54 19.73 7.29 12.60
N PHE A 55 20.37 6.23 13.08
CA PHE A 55 20.96 5.16 12.27
C PHE A 55 19.96 4.07 11.88
N GLU A 56 18.82 4.00 12.56
CA GLU A 56 17.78 3.01 12.26
C GLU A 56 16.81 3.54 11.19
N SER A 57 16.49 2.69 10.21
CA SER A 57 15.51 3.07 9.20
C SER A 57 14.09 2.93 9.74
N LEU A 58 13.35 4.04 9.71
CA LEU A 58 11.93 4.06 10.02
C LEU A 58 11.13 3.12 9.10
N SER A 59 11.56 2.96 7.84
CA SER A 59 10.90 2.08 6.86
C SER A 59 10.77 0.63 7.31
N ASN A 60 11.72 0.14 8.12
CA ASN A 60 11.73 -1.25 8.57
C ASN A 60 10.72 -1.52 9.69
N ASN A 61 10.27 -0.46 10.37
CA ASN A 61 9.31 -0.53 11.47
C ASN A 61 7.87 -0.21 11.01
N ILE A 62 7.68 0.08 9.72
CA ILE A 62 6.39 0.46 9.15
C ILE A 62 5.83 -0.73 8.36
N PRO A 63 4.65 -1.26 8.73
CA PRO A 63 4.04 -2.34 7.97
C PRO A 63 3.59 -1.82 6.60
N LEU A 64 3.94 -2.55 5.54
CA LEU A 64 3.46 -2.31 4.18
C LEU A 64 2.05 -2.89 3.97
N GLY A 65 1.35 -2.37 2.98
CA GLY A 65 0.00 -2.81 2.61
C GLY A 65 -1.09 -2.27 3.52
N GLY A 66 -2.34 -2.69 3.33
CA GLY A 66 -3.44 -2.14 4.12
C GLY A 66 -4.70 -2.99 3.99
N LEU A 67 -5.68 -2.69 4.84
CA LEU A 67 -6.97 -3.34 4.81
C LEU A 67 -7.94 -2.43 4.06
N LEU A 68 -8.58 -2.99 3.02
CA LEU A 68 -9.63 -2.31 2.27
C LEU A 68 -10.97 -2.98 2.59
N ALA A 69 -11.74 -2.36 3.48
CA ALA A 69 -13.05 -2.84 3.91
C ALA A 69 -14.13 -1.85 3.48
N ASP A 70 -14.46 -1.90 2.20
CA ASP A 70 -15.53 -1.11 1.62
C ASP A 70 -16.84 -1.89 1.62
N ASP A 71 -17.96 -1.16 1.55
CA ASP A 71 -19.26 -1.78 1.29
C ASP A 71 -19.26 -2.60 -0.01
N MET A 72 -19.97 -3.73 0.03
CA MET A 72 -20.13 -4.59 -1.12
C MET A 72 -20.75 -3.82 -2.30
N GLY A 73 -20.21 -4.02 -3.50
CA GLY A 73 -20.67 -3.33 -4.71
C GLY A 73 -19.89 -2.07 -5.08
N LEU A 74 -18.97 -1.59 -4.23
CA LEU A 74 -18.10 -0.43 -4.54
C LEU A 74 -16.91 -0.76 -5.47
N GLY A 75 -16.89 -1.97 -6.05
CA GLY A 75 -15.89 -2.37 -7.04
C GLY A 75 -14.50 -2.60 -6.46
N ILE A 76 -14.40 -3.19 -5.26
CA ILE A 76 -13.13 -3.57 -4.62
C ILE A 76 -12.21 -4.35 -5.57
N THR A 77 -12.79 -5.27 -6.35
CA THR A 77 -12.03 -6.06 -7.34
C THR A 77 -11.36 -5.18 -8.40
N ILE A 78 -12.07 -4.17 -8.91
CA ILE A 78 -11.51 -3.23 -9.89
C ILE A 78 -10.39 -2.42 -9.25
N GLN A 79 -10.56 -2.00 -7.99
CA GLN A 79 -9.52 -1.28 -7.24
C GLN A 79 -8.27 -2.15 -7.03
N ALA A 80 -8.43 -3.44 -6.70
CA ALA A 80 -7.33 -4.39 -6.53
C ALA A 80 -6.57 -4.63 -7.84
N ILE A 81 -7.29 -4.83 -8.95
CA ILE A 81 -6.67 -4.97 -10.28
C ILE A 81 -5.94 -3.68 -10.68
N ALA A 82 -6.52 -2.52 -10.36
CA ALA A 82 -5.89 -1.22 -10.59
C ALA A 82 -4.56 -1.09 -9.87
N LEU A 83 -4.53 -1.44 -8.59
CA LEU A 83 -3.32 -1.43 -7.78
C LEU A 83 -2.24 -2.37 -8.36
N ILE A 84 -2.59 -3.64 -8.63
CA ILE A 84 -1.66 -4.62 -9.21
C ILE A 84 -1.09 -4.13 -10.55
N GLY A 85 -1.96 -3.57 -11.40
CA GLY A 85 -1.56 -3.00 -12.68
C GLY A 85 -0.54 -1.88 -12.53
N THR A 86 -0.79 -0.92 -11.61
CA THR A 86 0.11 0.20 -11.35
C THR A 86 1.45 -0.26 -10.74
N SER A 87 1.43 -1.24 -9.84
CA SER A 87 2.65 -1.75 -9.21
C SER A 87 3.52 -2.49 -10.22
N LYS A 88 2.92 -3.25 -11.13
CA LYS A 88 3.62 -3.92 -12.22
C LYS A 88 4.21 -2.94 -13.24
N GLU A 89 3.48 -1.88 -13.59
CA GLU A 89 3.97 -0.84 -14.52
C GLU A 89 5.17 -0.07 -13.94
N ARG A 90 5.16 0.20 -12.63
CA ARG A 90 6.30 0.80 -11.93
C ARG A 90 7.55 -0.08 -11.97
N LEU A 91 7.41 -1.40 -11.85
CA LEU A 91 8.55 -2.32 -11.94
C LEU A 91 9.19 -2.31 -13.34
N ILE A 92 8.36 -2.20 -14.39
CA ILE A 92 8.86 -2.11 -15.78
C ILE A 92 9.61 -0.79 -16.00
N THR A 93 9.11 0.31 -15.45
CA THR A 93 9.68 1.65 -15.65
C THR A 93 10.87 1.96 -14.74
N ASN A 94 10.98 1.32 -13.58
CA ASN A 94 12.08 1.51 -12.64
C ASN A 94 12.61 0.17 -12.08
N PRO A 95 13.47 -0.54 -12.83
CA PRO A 95 13.93 -1.88 -12.48
C PRO A 95 14.87 -1.94 -11.27
N HIS A 96 15.39 -0.80 -10.80
CA HIS A 96 16.22 -0.71 -9.60
C HIS A 96 15.42 -0.79 -8.28
N CYS A 97 14.09 -0.73 -8.36
CA CYS A 97 13.21 -0.89 -7.20
C CYS A 97 12.96 -2.38 -6.96
N SER A 98 13.81 -3.01 -6.15
CA SER A 98 13.96 -4.46 -5.93
C SER A 98 12.80 -5.17 -5.21
N THR A 99 11.57 -4.65 -5.29
CA THR A 99 10.39 -5.27 -4.67
C THR A 99 9.62 -6.08 -5.71
N LEU A 100 10.17 -7.25 -6.08
CA LEU A 100 9.45 -8.28 -6.84
C LEU A 100 8.41 -8.93 -5.92
N TRP A 101 7.21 -8.38 -5.86
CA TRP A 101 6.07 -9.03 -5.23
C TRP A 101 5.23 -9.70 -6.31
N TYR A 102 5.15 -11.03 -6.27
CA TYR A 102 4.13 -11.75 -7.03
C TYR A 102 2.78 -11.55 -6.34
N SER A 103 1.81 -10.95 -7.05
CA SER A 103 0.45 -10.82 -6.54
C SER A 103 -0.32 -12.12 -6.77
N ILE A 104 -0.69 -12.81 -5.69
CA ILE A 104 -1.52 -14.03 -5.73
C ILE A 104 -2.90 -13.69 -5.16
N PRO A 105 -3.92 -13.48 -6.01
CA PRO A 105 -5.27 -13.27 -5.52
C PRO A 105 -5.83 -14.57 -4.96
N LEU A 106 -6.22 -14.55 -3.68
CA LEU A 106 -6.95 -15.64 -3.03
C LEU A 106 -8.43 -15.28 -3.03
N VAL A 107 -9.27 -16.14 -3.64
CA VAL A 107 -10.70 -15.89 -3.83
C VAL A 107 -11.49 -17.12 -3.41
N SER A 108 -12.72 -16.94 -2.94
CA SER A 108 -13.62 -18.06 -2.67
C SER A 108 -14.02 -18.77 -3.97
N VAL A 109 -14.04 -20.10 -3.96
CA VAL A 109 -14.36 -20.93 -5.15
C VAL A 109 -15.69 -20.55 -5.79
N SER A 110 -16.68 -20.09 -5.01
CA SER A 110 -17.99 -19.65 -5.50
C SER A 110 -17.94 -18.44 -6.44
N SER A 111 -16.85 -17.67 -6.44
CA SER A 111 -16.67 -16.48 -7.27
C SER A 111 -15.96 -16.77 -8.60
N LEU A 112 -15.46 -18.00 -8.79
CA LEU A 112 -14.84 -18.41 -10.06
C LEU A 112 -15.93 -18.80 -11.07
N PRO A 113 -15.77 -18.44 -12.36
CA PRO A 113 -16.74 -18.80 -13.38
C PRO A 113 -16.78 -20.32 -13.52
N ILE A 114 -17.95 -20.91 -13.24
CA ILE A 114 -18.20 -22.34 -13.49
C ILE A 114 -18.28 -22.52 -15.00
N LYS A 115 -17.26 -23.16 -15.57
CA LYS A 115 -17.27 -23.57 -16.98
C LYS A 115 -18.35 -24.64 -17.14
N LYS A 116 -19.56 -24.25 -17.55
CA LYS A 116 -20.61 -25.19 -17.95
C LYS A 116 -20.07 -25.98 -19.14
N ARG A 117 -19.93 -27.30 -18.97
CA ARG A 117 -19.62 -28.24 -20.05
C ARG A 117 -20.86 -28.48 -20.89
#